data_AF-A0A933CYT3-F1
#
_entry.id   AF-A0A933CYT3-F1
#
_cell.length_a   1.000
_cell.length_b   1.000
_cell.length_c   1.000
_cell.angle_alpha   90.00
_cell.angle_beta   90.00
_cell.angle_gamma   90.00
#
_symmetry.space_group_name_H-M   'P 1'
#
loop_
_entity.id
_entity.type
_entity.pdbx_description
1 polymer ?
#
loop_
_entity_poly.entity_id
_entity_poly.type
_entity_poly.pdbx_seq_one_letter_code
_entity_poly.pdbx_strand_id
1 'polypeptide(L)'
;MSVRERLEDAVLLWNNGRKQGAWIQVLIAAAAISKLRFPDQKDGEAFRQFIREVTPTIVNGTAPAIPGGITVVFNAETPEQMPLDQVMYKHMRCYLLHEAVMPSDVCLSESHVVDGKLVADLRGGSPLTIPDFWVIHLAKAVAYAPENSAACAGLFT
;
A
#
# COMPACT_ATOMS: atom_id res chain seq x y z
N MET A 1 -15.55 -12.49 -5.10
CA MET A 1 -15.09 -11.18 -4.60
C MET A 1 -14.17 -10.55 -5.63
N SER A 2 -14.59 -9.43 -6.18
CA SER A 2 -13.89 -8.63 -7.20
C SER A 2 -12.86 -7.70 -6.56
N VAL A 3 -12.02 -7.07 -7.39
CA VAL A 3 -11.10 -6.01 -6.94
C VAL A 3 -11.89 -4.86 -6.31
N ARG A 4 -12.99 -4.44 -6.94
CA ARG A 4 -13.86 -3.37 -6.42
C ARG A 4 -14.38 -3.69 -5.02
N GLU A 5 -14.97 -4.86 -4.83
CA GLU A 5 -15.51 -5.29 -3.52
C GLU A 5 -14.41 -5.30 -2.44
N ARG A 6 -13.17 -5.71 -2.77
CA ARG A 6 -12.06 -5.61 -1.82
C ARG A 6 -11.67 -4.19 -1.47
N LEU A 7 -11.74 -3.26 -2.43
CA LEU A 7 -11.48 -1.85 -2.14
C LEU A 7 -12.59 -1.23 -1.29
N GLU A 8 -13.85 -1.60 -1.52
CA GLU A 8 -15.00 -1.19 -0.69
C GLU A 8 -14.85 -1.72 0.76
N ASP A 9 -14.52 -3.01 0.92
CA ASP A 9 -14.22 -3.62 2.21
C ASP A 9 -13.04 -2.91 2.92
N ALA A 10 -12.00 -2.56 2.17
CA ALA A 10 -10.85 -1.85 2.73
C ALA A 10 -11.24 -0.48 3.30
N VAL A 11 -12.08 0.27 2.59
CA VAL A 11 -12.59 1.57 3.03
C VAL A 11 -13.44 1.42 4.30
N LEU A 12 -14.32 0.41 4.35
CA LEU A 12 -15.11 0.12 5.54
C LEU A 12 -14.23 -0.23 6.74
N LEU A 13 -13.23 -1.10 6.55
CA LEU A 13 -12.28 -1.48 7.61
C LEU A 13 -11.46 -0.28 8.09
N TRP A 14 -10.99 0.55 7.16
CA TRP A 14 -10.25 1.77 7.46
C TRP A 14 -11.06 2.73 8.34
N ASN A 15 -12.31 2.99 7.96
CA ASN A 15 -13.23 3.90 8.66
C ASN A 15 -13.60 3.38 10.06
N ASN A 16 -13.55 2.06 10.27
CA ASN A 16 -13.80 1.42 11.56
C ASN A 16 -12.52 1.16 12.37
N GLY A 17 -11.39 1.79 12.01
CA GLY A 17 -10.12 1.65 12.74
C GLY A 17 -9.41 0.30 12.56
N ARG A 18 -9.92 -0.59 11.71
CA ARG A 18 -9.36 -1.93 11.42
C ARG A 18 -8.24 -1.84 10.37
N LYS A 19 -7.18 -1.09 10.66
CA LYS A 19 -6.13 -0.69 9.70
C LYS A 19 -5.41 -1.86 9.03
N GLN A 20 -4.99 -2.88 9.79
CA GLN A 20 -4.35 -4.08 9.21
C GLN A 20 -5.29 -4.85 8.28
N GLY A 21 -6.59 -4.91 8.63
CA GLY A 21 -7.60 -5.52 7.77
C GLY A 21 -7.75 -4.78 6.45
N ALA A 22 -7.75 -3.45 6.48
CA ALA A 22 -7.75 -2.63 5.27
C ALA A 22 -6.51 -2.91 4.40
N TRP A 23 -5.33 -3.00 5.02
CA TRP A 23 -4.08 -3.34 4.30
C TRP A 23 -4.16 -4.69 3.61
N ILE A 24 -4.67 -5.73 4.27
CA ILE A 24 -4.84 -7.06 3.65
C ILE A 24 -5.68 -6.95 2.37
N GLN A 25 -6.83 -6.29 2.45
CA GLN A 25 -7.75 -6.14 1.33
C GLN A 25 -7.09 -5.42 0.14
N VAL A 26 -6.42 -4.29 0.41
CA VAL A 26 -5.77 -3.50 -0.63
C VAL A 26 -4.55 -4.21 -1.22
N LEU A 27 -3.76 -4.93 -0.42
CA LEU A 27 -2.59 -5.68 -0.90
C LEU A 27 -3.00 -6.85 -1.81
N ILE A 28 -4.11 -7.52 -1.52
CA ILE A 28 -4.70 -8.54 -2.41
C ILE A 28 -5.17 -7.89 -3.71
N ALA A 29 -5.87 -6.76 -3.62
CA ALA A 29 -6.35 -6.02 -4.78
C ALA A 29 -5.19 -5.55 -5.68
N ALA A 30 -4.12 -5.01 -5.09
CA ALA A 30 -2.90 -4.62 -5.78
C ALA A 30 -2.19 -5.81 -6.44
N ALA A 31 -2.14 -6.98 -5.79
CA ALA A 31 -1.59 -8.19 -6.40
C ALA A 31 -2.38 -8.62 -7.64
N ALA A 32 -3.71 -8.61 -7.58
CA ALA A 32 -4.56 -8.91 -8.73
C ALA A 32 -4.31 -7.96 -9.91
N ILE A 33 -4.27 -6.64 -9.65
CA ILE A 33 -3.98 -5.64 -10.71
C ILE A 33 -2.57 -5.80 -11.27
N SER A 34 -1.58 -6.05 -10.42
CA SER A 34 -0.21 -6.26 -10.87
C SER A 34 -0.07 -7.44 -11.84
N LYS A 35 -0.83 -8.52 -11.63
CA LYS A 35 -0.81 -9.69 -12.50
C LYS A 35 -1.51 -9.44 -13.83
N LEU A 36 -2.54 -8.61 -13.86
CA LEU A 36 -3.19 -8.16 -15.10
C LEU A 36 -2.25 -7.27 -15.93
N ARG A 37 -1.51 -6.38 -15.26
CA ARG A 37 -0.57 -5.47 -15.92
C ARG A 37 0.69 -6.17 -16.43
N PHE A 38 1.21 -7.13 -15.66
CA PHE A 38 2.45 -7.85 -15.96
C PHE A 38 2.21 -9.38 -16.01
N PRO A 39 1.49 -9.88 -17.03
CA PRO A 39 1.06 -11.28 -17.09
C PRO A 39 2.24 -12.27 -17.14
N ASP A 40 3.35 -11.88 -17.75
CA ASP A 40 4.53 -12.76 -17.92
C ASP A 40 5.48 -12.77 -16.72
N GLN A 41 5.28 -11.89 -15.74
CA GLN A 41 6.13 -11.82 -14.55
C GLN A 41 5.64 -12.77 -13.43
N LYS A 42 6.58 -13.17 -12.57
CA LYS A 42 6.22 -13.85 -11.31
C LYS A 42 5.45 -12.89 -10.41
N ASP A 43 4.54 -13.42 -9.60
CA ASP A 43 3.65 -12.62 -8.74
C ASP A 43 4.39 -11.57 -7.90
N GLY A 44 5.49 -11.94 -7.22
CA GLY A 44 6.26 -10.99 -6.43
C GLY A 44 7.04 -9.95 -7.24
N GLU A 45 7.38 -10.24 -8.49
CA GLU A 45 8.03 -9.28 -9.40
C GLU A 45 7.01 -8.28 -9.93
N ALA A 46 5.87 -8.79 -10.43
CA ALA A 46 4.75 -8.00 -10.89
C ALA A 46 4.26 -7.04 -9.80
N PHE A 47 4.03 -7.55 -8.59
CA PHE A 47 3.59 -6.76 -7.46
C PHE A 47 4.56 -5.63 -7.14
N ARG A 48 5.86 -5.93 -7.01
CA ARG A 48 6.87 -4.93 -6.69
C ARG A 48 6.98 -3.87 -7.78
N GLN A 49 6.92 -4.28 -9.06
CA GLN A 49 6.91 -3.33 -10.17
C GLN A 49 5.69 -2.41 -10.11
N PHE A 50 4.49 -2.94 -9.86
CA PHE A 50 3.29 -2.13 -9.70
C PHE A 50 3.45 -1.12 -8.56
N ILE A 51 3.92 -1.55 -7.38
CA ILE A 51 4.15 -0.63 -6.23
C ILE A 51 5.15 0.47 -6.59
N ARG A 52 6.23 0.16 -7.33
CA ARG A 52 7.19 1.18 -7.78
C ARG A 52 6.54 2.23 -8.68
N GLU A 53 5.70 1.81 -9.63
CA GLU A 53 4.97 2.71 -10.52
C GLU A 53 3.98 3.61 -9.77
N VAL A 54 3.32 3.07 -8.74
CA VAL A 54 2.32 3.82 -7.98
C VAL A 54 2.85 4.50 -6.72
N THR A 55 4.14 4.35 -6.39
CA THR A 55 4.76 4.96 -5.20
C THR A 55 4.48 6.46 -5.08
N PRO A 56 4.56 7.27 -6.16
CA PRO A 56 4.21 8.68 -6.06
C PRO A 56 2.76 8.93 -5.62
N THR A 57 1.83 8.05 -6.00
CA THR A 57 0.42 8.11 -5.56
C THR A 57 0.27 7.64 -4.12
N ILE A 58 0.95 6.57 -3.71
CA ILE A 58 0.96 6.07 -2.32
C ILE A 58 1.37 7.20 -1.37
N VAL A 59 2.43 7.91 -1.72
CA VAL A 59 3.04 8.93 -0.84
C VAL A 59 2.24 10.23 -0.84
N ASN A 60 1.88 10.73 -2.03
CA ASN A 60 1.31 12.07 -2.18
C ASN A 60 -0.22 12.09 -2.30
N GLY A 61 -0.86 10.94 -2.49
CA GLY A 61 -2.31 10.81 -2.65
C GLY A 61 -2.87 11.23 -4.02
N THR A 62 -2.00 11.66 -4.95
CA THR A 62 -2.38 12.15 -6.29
C THR A 62 -1.80 11.27 -7.41
N ALA A 63 -2.61 10.97 -8.42
CA ALA A 63 -2.17 10.26 -9.63
C ALA A 63 -2.00 11.24 -10.82
N PRO A 64 -0.93 11.11 -11.65
CA PRO A 64 0.39 10.57 -11.35
C PRO A 64 1.35 11.70 -10.91
N ALA A 65 2.02 11.53 -9.77
CA ALA A 65 3.13 12.40 -9.37
C ALA A 65 4.47 11.93 -9.99
N ILE A 66 5.38 12.88 -10.16
CA ILE A 66 6.70 12.80 -10.84
C ILE A 66 7.57 11.63 -10.29
N PRO A 67 8.41 10.97 -11.12
CA PRO A 67 9.24 9.85 -10.69
C PRO A 67 10.19 10.21 -9.53
N GLY A 68 10.12 9.40 -8.47
CA GLY A 68 11.03 9.40 -7.33
C GLY A 68 10.64 8.26 -6.41
N GLY A 69 11.46 7.22 -6.33
CA GLY A 69 11.23 6.11 -5.40
C GLY A 69 11.46 6.55 -3.96
N ILE A 70 10.72 5.98 -3.00
CA ILE A 70 11.05 6.09 -1.58
C ILE A 70 11.87 4.88 -1.17
N THR A 71 13.02 5.16 -0.58
CA THR A 71 13.82 4.20 0.16
C THR A 71 13.71 4.54 1.64
N VAL A 72 13.41 3.55 2.47
CA VAL A 72 13.38 3.69 3.93
C VAL A 72 14.53 2.91 4.53
N VAL A 73 15.06 3.39 5.65
CA VAL A 73 15.98 2.58 6.45
C VAL A 73 15.14 1.57 7.21
N PHE A 74 15.39 0.29 6.97
CA PHE A 74 14.74 -0.82 7.65
C PHE A 74 15.75 -1.53 8.54
N ASN A 75 15.31 -1.94 9.73
CA ASN A 75 16.14 -2.57 10.78
C ASN A 75 17.16 -1.61 11.43
N ALA A 76 17.21 -1.57 12.76
CA ALA A 76 18.15 -0.74 13.52
C ALA A 76 19.50 -1.43 13.77
N GLU A 77 19.54 -2.76 13.77
CA GLU A 77 20.74 -3.57 14.03
C GLU A 77 21.63 -3.67 12.79
N THR A 78 21.01 -3.77 11.62
CA THR A 78 21.67 -3.67 10.30
C THR A 78 20.86 -2.71 9.44
N PRO A 79 21.13 -1.39 9.48
CA PRO A 79 20.36 -0.41 8.71
C PRO A 79 20.53 -0.68 7.22
N GLU A 80 19.56 -1.40 6.67
CA GLU A 80 19.47 -1.70 5.25
C GLU A 80 18.54 -0.67 4.61
N GLN A 81 19.02 0.01 3.59
CA GLN A 81 18.18 0.86 2.76
C GLN A 81 17.28 -0.04 1.90
N MET A 82 15.99 -0.04 2.19
CA MET A 82 15.00 -0.87 1.51
C MET A 82 14.01 -0.03 0.71
N PRO A 83 13.83 -0.30 -0.59
CA PRO A 83 12.78 0.31 -1.39
C PRO A 83 11.39 0.00 -0.82
N LEU A 84 10.45 0.94 -0.96
CA LEU A 84 9.09 0.77 -0.45
C LEU A 84 8.38 -0.46 -1.02
N ASP A 85 8.63 -0.82 -2.28
CA ASP A 85 8.05 -2.02 -2.90
C ASP A 85 8.52 -3.32 -2.21
N GLN A 86 9.77 -3.36 -1.77
CA GLN A 86 10.30 -4.51 -1.06
C GLN A 86 9.76 -4.60 0.37
N VAL A 87 9.60 -3.46 1.06
CA VAL A 87 8.92 -3.39 2.37
C VAL A 87 7.48 -3.89 2.25
N MET A 88 6.69 -3.32 1.34
CA MET A 88 5.30 -3.68 1.15
C MET A 88 5.13 -5.14 0.72
N TYR A 89 6.03 -5.68 -0.09
CA TYR A 89 5.97 -7.08 -0.49
C TYR A 89 6.37 -8.02 0.65
N LYS A 90 7.62 -7.91 1.15
CA LYS A 90 8.21 -8.88 2.07
C LYS A 90 7.68 -8.73 3.49
N HIS A 91 7.53 -7.50 3.98
CA HIS A 91 7.24 -7.22 5.39
C HIS A 91 5.77 -6.90 5.66
N MET A 92 4.98 -6.54 4.64
CA MET A 92 3.54 -6.33 4.81
C MET A 92 2.73 -7.44 4.17
N ARG A 93 2.77 -7.57 2.83
CA ARG A 93 1.93 -8.54 2.09
C ARG A 93 2.20 -9.97 2.52
N CYS A 94 3.44 -10.45 2.47
CA CYS A 94 3.75 -11.84 2.81
C CYS A 94 3.37 -12.19 4.26
N TYR A 95 3.71 -11.33 5.22
CA TYR A 95 3.37 -11.55 6.63
C TYR A 95 1.87 -11.49 6.88
N LEU A 96 1.18 -10.45 6.42
CA LEU A 96 -0.25 -10.33 6.63
C LEU A 96 -1.05 -11.45 5.95
N LEU A 97 -0.57 -11.98 4.82
CA LEU A 97 -1.23 -13.09 4.12
C LEU A 97 -0.93 -14.45 4.72
N HIS A 98 0.30 -14.73 5.13
CA HIS A 98 0.71 -16.06 5.60
C HIS A 98 0.57 -16.22 7.11
N GLU A 99 0.88 -15.16 7.87
CA GLU A 99 0.94 -15.18 9.34
C GLU A 99 -0.23 -14.44 9.98
N ALA A 100 -1.09 -13.78 9.18
CA ALA A 100 -2.24 -12.98 9.63
C ALA A 100 -1.89 -11.88 10.66
N VAL A 101 -0.63 -11.45 10.70
CA VAL A 101 -0.12 -10.45 11.65
C VAL A 101 0.92 -9.56 10.96
N MET A 102 0.98 -8.29 11.36
CA MET A 102 2.09 -7.40 10.99
C MET A 102 3.35 -7.83 11.75
N PRO A 103 4.53 -7.90 11.12
CA PRO A 103 5.75 -8.22 11.85
C PRO A 103 6.07 -7.13 12.88
N SER A 104 6.73 -7.50 13.97
CA SER A 104 7.02 -6.60 15.10
C SER A 104 7.95 -5.43 14.73
N ASP A 105 8.67 -5.55 13.62
CA ASP A 105 9.55 -4.52 13.07
C ASP A 105 8.82 -3.53 12.14
N VAL A 106 7.49 -3.65 11.97
CA VAL A 106 6.65 -2.70 11.24
C VAL A 106 5.52 -2.20 12.13
N CYS A 107 5.38 -0.87 12.23
CA CYS A 107 4.31 -0.20 12.96
C CYS A 107 3.56 0.75 12.04
N LEU A 108 2.24 0.89 12.24
CA LEU A 108 1.44 1.90 11.57
C LEU A 108 1.36 3.15 12.44
N SER A 109 1.67 4.33 11.89
CA SER A 109 1.37 5.61 12.55
C SER A 109 -0.07 6.02 12.24
N GLU A 110 -0.77 6.47 13.28
CA GLU A 110 -2.15 6.94 13.16
C GLU A 110 -2.20 8.27 12.41
N SER A 111 -3.04 8.34 11.38
CA SER A 111 -3.27 9.56 10.64
C SER A 111 -4.22 10.51 11.33
N HIS A 112 -3.95 11.79 11.13
CA HIS A 112 -4.83 12.89 11.51
C HIS A 112 -4.92 13.89 10.36
N VAL A 113 -5.93 14.76 10.42
CA VAL A 113 -6.16 15.77 9.38
C VAL A 113 -5.52 17.09 9.79
N VAL A 114 -4.64 17.62 8.94
CA VAL A 114 -4.05 18.96 9.05
C VAL A 114 -4.34 19.69 7.73
N ASP A 115 -5.01 20.83 7.80
CA ASP A 115 -5.39 21.63 6.62
C ASP A 115 -6.10 20.83 5.52
N GLY A 116 -7.00 19.92 5.93
CA GLY A 116 -7.75 19.05 5.02
C GLY A 116 -6.93 17.92 4.39
N LYS A 117 -5.67 17.71 4.82
CA LYS A 117 -4.79 16.64 4.33
C LYS A 117 -4.51 15.63 5.42
N LEU A 118 -4.43 14.36 5.04
CA LEU A 118 -4.01 13.29 5.94
C LEU A 118 -2.50 13.38 6.16
N VAL A 119 -2.10 13.41 7.43
CA VAL A 119 -0.71 13.47 7.88
C VAL A 119 -0.49 12.38 8.92
N ALA A 120 0.67 11.72 8.86
CA ALA A 120 1.14 10.74 9.82
C ALA A 120 2.67 10.62 9.72
N ASP A 121 3.28 9.93 10.68
CA ASP A 121 4.73 9.80 10.75
C ASP A 121 5.27 8.69 9.83
N LEU A 122 6.27 9.02 9.01
CA LEU A 122 7.16 8.04 8.39
C LEU A 122 8.50 8.09 9.12
N ARG A 123 8.89 6.98 9.76
CA ARG A 123 10.17 6.88 10.49
C ARG A 123 10.87 5.57 10.15
N GLY A 124 12.09 5.65 9.62
CA GLY A 124 12.95 4.48 9.43
C GLY A 124 13.45 3.91 10.76
N GLY A 125 14.00 2.69 10.71
CA GLY A 125 14.57 1.98 11.86
C GLY A 125 13.84 0.68 12.18
N SER A 126 13.87 0.29 13.47
CA SER A 126 13.16 -0.87 14.01
C SER A 126 12.41 -0.45 15.28
N PRO A 127 11.07 -0.31 15.23
CA PRO A 127 10.21 -0.62 14.09
C PRO A 127 10.23 0.48 13.01
N LEU A 128 10.11 0.08 11.74
CA LEU A 128 9.74 0.97 10.65
C LEU A 128 8.31 1.47 10.91
N THR A 129 8.15 2.78 11.06
CA THR A 129 6.83 3.41 11.19
C THR A 129 6.34 3.84 9.81
N ILE A 130 5.20 3.30 9.37
CA ILE A 130 4.56 3.60 8.08
C ILE A 130 3.25 4.36 8.32
N PRO A 131 2.99 5.45 7.59
CA PRO A 131 1.69 6.12 7.58
C PRO A 131 0.54 5.16 7.28
N ASP A 132 -0.44 5.06 8.18
CA ASP A 132 -1.58 4.18 7.97
C ASP A 132 -2.40 4.57 6.73
N PHE A 133 -2.51 5.87 6.44
CA PHE A 133 -3.30 6.40 5.32
C PHE A 133 -2.77 6.01 3.94
N TRP A 134 -1.54 5.53 3.84
CA TRP A 134 -1.00 4.97 2.59
C TRP A 134 -1.85 3.83 2.05
N VAL A 135 -2.61 3.13 2.90
CA VAL A 135 -3.55 2.10 2.44
C VAL A 135 -4.64 2.68 1.54
N ILE A 136 -5.16 3.87 1.88
CA ILE A 136 -6.19 4.55 1.08
C ILE A 136 -5.59 5.10 -0.21
N HIS A 137 -4.36 5.59 -0.15
CA HIS A 137 -3.66 6.04 -1.34
C HIS A 137 -3.34 4.88 -2.31
N LEU A 138 -2.93 3.73 -1.79
CA LEU A 138 -2.76 2.53 -2.60
C LEU A 138 -4.11 2.05 -3.16
N ALA A 139 -5.19 2.10 -2.37
CA ALA A 139 -6.52 1.75 -2.85
C ALA A 139 -6.96 2.65 -4.03
N LYS A 140 -6.70 3.96 -3.95
CA LYS A 140 -6.91 4.90 -5.07
C LYS A 140 -6.08 4.53 -6.29
N ALA A 141 -4.79 4.21 -6.10
CA ALA A 141 -3.93 3.80 -7.20
C ALA A 141 -4.43 2.52 -7.91
N VAL A 142 -4.94 1.56 -7.14
CA VAL A 142 -5.55 0.32 -7.66
C VAL A 142 -6.88 0.59 -8.37
N ALA A 143 -7.71 1.51 -7.85
CA ALA A 143 -8.97 1.90 -8.49
C ALA A 143 -8.75 2.63 -9.82
N TYR A 144 -7.75 3.51 -9.89
CA TYR A 144 -7.45 4.32 -11.08
C TYR A 144 -6.52 3.64 -12.08
N ALA A 145 -6.02 2.45 -11.77
CA ALA A 145 -5.29 1.62 -12.72
C ALA A 145 -6.15 1.37 -13.98
N PRO A 146 -5.60 1.50 -15.21
CA PRO A 146 -6.37 1.32 -16.45
C PRO A 146 -7.12 -0.01 -16.53
N GLU A 147 -6.57 -1.06 -15.90
CA GLU A 147 -7.14 -2.41 -15.83
C GLU A 147 -8.45 -2.46 -15.01
N ASN A 148 -8.73 -1.44 -14.20
CA ASN A 148 -9.80 -1.44 -13.20
C ASN A 148 -10.65 -0.16 -13.17
N SER A 149 -10.24 0.88 -13.89
CA SER A 149 -10.84 2.22 -13.83
C SER A 149 -12.34 2.25 -14.15
N ALA A 150 -12.79 1.44 -15.12
CA ALA A 150 -14.21 1.32 -15.46
C ALA A 150 -15.03 0.68 -14.33
N ALA A 151 -14.49 -0.38 -13.70
CA ALA A 151 -15.17 -1.08 -12.62
C ALA A 151 -15.18 -0.28 -11.31
N CYS A 152 -14.16 0.55 -11.06
CA CYS A 152 -14.01 1.34 -9.83
C CYS A 152 -14.38 2.81 -9.97
N ALA A 153 -15.06 3.20 -11.06
CA ALA A 153 -15.55 4.55 -11.26
C ALA A 153 -16.39 5.02 -10.05
N GLY A 154 -16.08 6.22 -9.54
CA GLY A 154 -16.78 6.86 -8.43
C GLY A 154 -16.44 6.36 -7.02
N LEU A 155 -15.51 5.41 -6.85
CA LEU A 155 -15.22 4.84 -5.52
C LEU A 155 -14.50 5.82 -4.57
N PHE A 156 -13.74 6.77 -5.11
CA PHE A 156 -12.92 7.72 -4.35
C PHE A 156 -13.14 9.18 -4.77
N THR A 157 -14.28 9.46 -5.44
CA THR A 157 -14.71 10.81 -5.86
C THR A 157 -15.53 11.50 -4.78
#